data_AF-A0A257VVR7-F1
#
_entry.id   AF-A0A257VVR7-F1
#
_cell.length_a   1.000
_cell.length_b   1.000
_cell.length_c   1.000
_cell.angle_alpha   90.00
_cell.angle_beta   90.00
_cell.angle_gamma   90.00
#
_symmetry.space_group_name_H-M   'P 1'
#
loop_
_entity.id
_entity.type
_entity.pdbx_description
1 polymer ?
#
loop_
_entity_poly.entity_id
_entity_poly.type
_entity_poly.pdbx_seq_one_letter_code
_entity_poly.pdbx_strand_id
1 'polypeptide(L)'
;MYATLHSPFAQVLFLDADNGVTCDPTYLFDTPEYSQHGSIFWPDYACWTLKSGVWKVFGMLDMAEPEVAQEERAFESGQYLIDKRRCDRELRLGLWYAEHSDFTFQHVYGDKECFHLAWRKLNSEYAMPKAGPGWNTHTIVQYDFRGQILFQHRCQDKWRLGGNRRVDSLANEDLCFELVAELARNWSGTLWQNEQPTTSEQTIIDQLIGSRFLYRRVGYDERTVKLSHNRIISEGSAECERLWHINHVDEQPELTISRLDRPTCHLRCDQDGVWRGSWLEHERMPIELILQE
;
A
#
# COMPACT_ATOMS: atom_id res chain seq x y z
N MET A 1 3.26 -2.00 -5.82
CA MET A 1 4.59 -2.24 -6.45
C MET A 1 5.61 -2.93 -5.53
N TYR A 2 5.86 -2.42 -4.32
CA TYR A 2 6.77 -3.05 -3.34
C TYR A 2 6.46 -4.54 -3.11
N ALA A 3 5.18 -4.87 -2.83
CA ALA A 3 4.73 -6.25 -2.66
C ALA A 3 5.06 -7.14 -3.87
N THR A 4 4.84 -6.64 -5.09
CA THR A 4 5.18 -7.36 -6.32
C THR A 4 6.68 -7.63 -6.40
N LEU A 5 7.53 -6.61 -6.22
CA LEU A 5 8.98 -6.77 -6.32
C LEU A 5 9.51 -7.77 -5.28
N HIS A 6 9.10 -7.63 -4.02
CA HIS A 6 9.64 -8.38 -2.88
C HIS A 6 8.95 -9.73 -2.60
N SER A 7 7.85 -10.04 -3.27
CA SER A 7 7.27 -11.40 -3.21
C SER A 7 8.22 -12.45 -3.81
N PRO A 8 8.14 -13.73 -3.40
CA PRO A 8 9.01 -14.78 -3.94
C PRO A 8 8.59 -15.26 -5.34
N PHE A 9 7.43 -14.85 -5.84
CA PHE A 9 6.86 -15.35 -7.10
C PHE A 9 7.54 -14.70 -8.31
N ALA A 10 7.85 -15.47 -9.35
CA ALA A 10 8.44 -14.94 -10.58
C ALA A 10 7.41 -14.17 -11.44
N GLN A 11 6.17 -14.66 -11.49
CA GLN A 11 5.05 -14.07 -12.21
C GLN A 11 3.97 -13.71 -11.19
N VAL A 12 3.47 -12.48 -11.25
CA VAL A 12 2.57 -11.93 -10.23
C VAL A 12 1.34 -11.32 -10.90
N LEU A 13 0.17 -11.92 -10.66
CA LEU A 13 -1.11 -11.24 -10.81
C LEU A 13 -1.41 -10.53 -9.49
N PHE A 14 -1.41 -9.20 -9.52
CA PHE A 14 -1.79 -8.37 -8.38
C PHE A 14 -3.25 -7.95 -8.51
N LEU A 15 -3.98 -7.93 -7.39
CA LEU A 15 -5.33 -7.41 -7.27
C LEU A 15 -5.42 -6.57 -5.98
N ASP A 16 -6.02 -5.39 -6.09
CA ASP A 16 -6.45 -4.65 -4.90
C ASP A 16 -7.50 -5.45 -4.12
N ALA A 17 -7.58 -5.23 -2.80
CA ALA A 17 -8.46 -5.99 -1.92
C ALA A 17 -9.95 -5.78 -2.22
N ASP A 18 -10.30 -4.70 -2.91
CA ASP A 18 -11.65 -4.37 -3.38
C ASP A 18 -11.84 -4.66 -4.88
N ASN A 19 -10.91 -5.41 -5.50
CA ASN A 19 -10.98 -5.82 -6.90
C ASN A 19 -11.34 -7.30 -7.05
N GLY A 20 -12.58 -7.56 -7.46
CA GLY A 20 -13.11 -8.91 -7.64
C GLY A 20 -12.96 -9.43 -9.07
N VAL A 21 -12.81 -10.75 -9.22
CA VAL A 21 -12.82 -11.43 -10.53
C VAL A 21 -14.21 -12.00 -10.84
N THR A 22 -14.60 -11.98 -12.11
CA THR A 22 -15.85 -12.59 -12.60
C THR A 22 -15.69 -14.09 -12.92
N CYS A 23 -14.46 -14.53 -13.21
CA CYS A 23 -14.10 -15.91 -13.54
C CYS A 23 -12.64 -16.19 -13.14
N ASP A 24 -12.19 -17.43 -13.30
CA ASP A 24 -10.79 -17.81 -13.06
C ASP A 24 -9.84 -17.05 -14.02
N PRO A 25 -8.95 -16.17 -13.51
CA PRO A 25 -8.06 -15.36 -14.33
C PRO A 25 -6.77 -16.10 -14.73
N THR A 26 -6.55 -17.37 -14.34
CA THR A 26 -5.28 -18.08 -14.58
C THR A 26 -4.92 -18.18 -16.06
N TYR A 27 -5.90 -18.21 -16.97
CA TYR A 27 -5.62 -18.23 -18.41
C TYR A 27 -4.82 -17.02 -18.91
N LEU A 28 -4.81 -15.89 -18.17
CA LEU A 28 -4.03 -14.70 -18.53
C LEU A 28 -2.53 -15.01 -18.66
N PHE A 29 -2.01 -15.93 -17.84
CA PHE A 29 -0.60 -16.33 -17.83
C PHE A 29 -0.19 -17.09 -19.09
N ASP A 30 -1.14 -17.62 -19.85
CA ASP A 30 -0.91 -18.36 -21.09
C ASP A 30 -1.30 -17.55 -22.34
N THR A 31 -1.71 -16.28 -22.18
CA THR A 31 -2.09 -15.45 -23.31
C THR A 31 -0.88 -15.10 -24.21
N PRO A 32 -1.07 -15.01 -25.53
CA PRO A 32 -0.05 -14.51 -26.44
C PRO A 32 0.46 -13.12 -26.05
N GLU A 33 -0.44 -12.25 -25.59
CA GLU A 33 -0.13 -10.89 -25.17
C GLU A 33 0.81 -10.87 -23.96
N TYR A 34 0.54 -11.68 -22.92
CA TYR A 34 1.46 -11.82 -21.80
C TYR A 34 2.78 -12.48 -22.20
N SER A 35 2.71 -13.53 -23.01
CA SER A 35 3.91 -14.23 -23.51
C SER A 35 4.82 -13.29 -24.31
N GLN A 36 4.25 -12.38 -25.10
CA GLN A 36 4.99 -11.41 -25.89
C GLN A 36 5.62 -10.33 -25.02
N HIS A 37 4.87 -9.71 -24.11
CA HIS A 37 5.31 -8.50 -23.43
C HIS A 37 5.88 -8.74 -22.02
N GLY A 38 5.48 -9.80 -21.34
CA GLY A 38 5.84 -10.07 -19.94
C GLY A 38 5.09 -9.18 -18.93
N SER A 39 4.26 -8.25 -19.39
CA SER A 39 3.37 -7.45 -18.55
C SER A 39 2.01 -7.22 -19.23
N ILE A 40 0.94 -7.26 -18.44
CA ILE A 40 -0.39 -6.78 -18.80
C ILE A 40 -0.82 -5.71 -17.80
N PHE A 41 -1.28 -4.58 -18.33
CA PHE A 41 -1.97 -3.53 -17.59
C PHE A 41 -3.38 -3.34 -18.13
N TRP A 42 -4.22 -2.70 -17.32
CA TRP A 42 -5.58 -2.34 -17.73
C TRP A 42 -5.72 -0.83 -17.88
N PRO A 43 -6.59 -0.39 -18.81
CA PRO A 43 -6.84 1.02 -19.01
C PRO A 43 -7.68 1.60 -17.87
N ASP A 44 -7.33 2.82 -17.47
CA ASP A 44 -8.17 3.72 -16.67
C ASP A 44 -8.89 4.73 -17.59
N TYR A 45 -9.77 5.56 -17.03
CA TYR A 45 -10.54 6.55 -17.78
C TYR A 45 -9.63 7.60 -18.42
N ALA A 46 -10.01 8.05 -19.62
CA ALA A 46 -9.23 9.05 -20.39
C ALA A 46 -9.05 10.39 -19.67
N CYS A 47 -9.91 10.74 -18.71
CA CYS A 47 -9.72 11.93 -17.88
C CYS A 47 -8.46 11.87 -16.98
N TRP A 48 -7.91 10.66 -16.78
CA TRP A 48 -6.68 10.40 -16.04
C TRP A 48 -5.44 10.27 -16.93
N THR A 49 -5.57 10.44 -18.25
CA THR A 49 -4.40 10.43 -19.15
C THR A 49 -3.40 11.54 -18.76
N LEU A 50 -2.13 11.16 -18.69
CA LEU A 50 -1.04 12.08 -18.35
C LEU A 50 -0.92 13.21 -19.38
N LYS A 51 -0.94 14.44 -18.88
CA LYS A 51 -0.83 15.65 -19.71
C LYS A 51 0.61 15.84 -20.19
N SER A 52 0.79 16.46 -21.36
CA SER A 52 2.09 16.86 -21.94
C SER A 52 3.09 17.45 -20.92
N GLY A 53 2.61 18.31 -20.01
CA GLY A 53 3.45 18.92 -18.98
C GLY A 53 4.09 17.91 -18.03
N VAL A 54 3.40 16.82 -17.70
CA VAL A 54 3.94 15.74 -16.84
C VAL A 54 5.09 15.04 -17.57
N TRP A 55 4.89 14.63 -18.82
CA TRP A 55 5.93 13.97 -19.62
C TRP A 55 7.22 14.80 -19.71
N LYS A 56 7.10 16.14 -19.83
CA LYS A 56 8.25 17.06 -19.81
C LYS A 56 9.00 17.05 -18.48
N VAL A 57 8.30 17.04 -17.35
CA VAL A 57 8.90 16.99 -16.00
C VAL A 57 9.76 15.73 -15.85
N PHE A 58 9.30 14.59 -16.38
CA PHE A 58 10.04 13.33 -16.34
C PHE A 58 11.04 13.16 -17.50
N GLY A 59 11.28 14.21 -18.29
CA GLY A 59 12.25 14.23 -19.37
C GLY A 59 11.94 13.26 -20.52
N MET A 60 10.66 13.11 -20.86
CA MET A 60 10.15 12.33 -22.00
C MET A 60 9.48 13.30 -22.98
N LEU A 61 10.29 14.01 -23.77
CA LEU A 61 9.81 15.08 -24.65
C LEU A 61 9.00 14.56 -25.84
N ASP A 62 9.38 13.39 -26.35
CA ASP A 62 8.64 12.63 -27.36
C ASP A 62 7.22 12.27 -26.89
N MET A 63 7.08 11.78 -25.66
CA MET A 63 5.77 11.51 -25.05
C MET A 63 4.98 12.79 -24.77
N ALA A 64 5.65 13.95 -24.71
CA ALA A 64 5.01 15.23 -24.46
C ALA A 64 4.38 15.85 -25.71
N GLU A 65 4.62 15.31 -26.90
CA GLU A 65 3.97 15.78 -28.12
C GLU A 65 2.45 15.60 -28.00
N PRO A 66 1.63 16.63 -28.31
CA PRO A 66 0.19 16.58 -28.07
C PRO A 66 -0.52 15.38 -28.69
N GLU A 67 -0.10 14.98 -29.90
CA GLU A 67 -0.66 13.86 -30.65
C GLU A 67 -0.38 12.53 -29.93
N VAL A 68 0.85 12.35 -29.41
CA VAL A 68 1.25 11.16 -28.65
C VAL A 68 0.55 11.14 -27.29
N ALA A 69 0.58 12.26 -26.56
CA ALA A 69 0.01 12.35 -25.22
C ALA A 69 -1.52 12.15 -25.20
N GLN A 70 -2.23 12.53 -26.27
CA GLN A 70 -3.68 12.34 -26.38
C GLN A 70 -4.08 10.91 -26.71
N GLU A 71 -3.25 10.17 -27.43
CA GLU A 71 -3.48 8.75 -27.74
C GLU A 71 -3.08 7.82 -26.59
N GLU A 72 -2.25 8.31 -25.67
CA GLU A 72 -1.80 7.53 -24.54
C GLU A 72 -2.96 7.17 -23.58
N ARG A 73 -2.99 5.91 -23.17
CA ARG A 73 -4.02 5.39 -22.27
C ARG A 73 -3.52 5.41 -20.83
N ALA A 74 -4.34 5.95 -19.94
CA ALA A 74 -4.09 5.92 -18.51
C ALA A 74 -4.04 4.47 -18.00
N PHE A 75 -3.17 4.22 -17.01
CA PHE A 75 -3.06 2.92 -16.36
C PHE A 75 -4.00 2.86 -15.17
N GLU A 76 -4.60 1.69 -14.97
CA GLU A 76 -5.20 1.33 -13.69
C GLU A 76 -4.27 0.32 -12.98
N SER A 77 -3.89 0.60 -11.73
CA SER A 77 -3.01 -0.23 -10.90
C SER A 77 -3.75 -1.14 -9.91
N GLY A 78 -5.08 -1.06 -9.81
CA GLY A 78 -5.87 -2.00 -9.01
C GLY A 78 -5.76 -3.45 -9.46
N GLN A 79 -5.23 -3.69 -10.67
CA GLN A 79 -4.75 -4.99 -11.10
C GLN A 79 -3.70 -4.89 -12.21
N TYR A 80 -2.77 -5.84 -12.21
CA TYR A 80 -1.79 -6.03 -13.27
C TYR A 80 -1.21 -7.44 -13.21
N LEU A 81 -0.68 -7.91 -14.34
CA LEU A 81 0.06 -9.17 -14.42
C LEU A 81 1.48 -8.88 -14.89
N ILE A 82 2.51 -9.25 -14.13
CA ILE A 82 3.92 -8.96 -14.48
C ILE A 82 4.81 -10.19 -14.25
N ASP A 83 5.64 -10.54 -15.25
CA ASP A 83 6.81 -11.42 -15.09
C ASP A 83 8.02 -10.60 -14.64
N LYS A 84 8.38 -10.74 -13.36
CA LYS A 84 9.45 -9.94 -12.76
C LYS A 84 10.81 -10.24 -13.35
N ARG A 85 11.02 -11.44 -13.91
CA ARG A 85 12.31 -11.79 -14.55
C ARG A 85 12.54 -10.99 -15.83
N ARG A 86 11.45 -10.54 -16.46
CA ARG A 86 11.46 -9.79 -17.72
C ARG A 86 11.33 -8.29 -17.50
N CYS A 87 10.63 -7.89 -16.44
CA CYS A 87 10.29 -6.49 -16.15
C CYS A 87 10.95 -5.94 -14.87
N ASP A 88 12.07 -6.51 -14.42
CA ASP A 88 12.75 -6.09 -13.17
C ASP A 88 13.19 -4.61 -13.23
N ARG A 89 13.71 -4.16 -14.38
CA ARG A 89 14.20 -2.78 -14.56
C ARG A 89 13.06 -1.77 -14.42
N GLU A 90 11.93 -2.06 -15.03
CA GLU A 90 10.73 -1.24 -15.04
C GLU A 90 10.08 -1.21 -13.65
N LEU A 91 9.99 -2.36 -12.97
CA LEU A 91 9.49 -2.43 -11.59
C LEU A 91 10.36 -1.63 -10.63
N ARG A 92 11.69 -1.71 -10.75
CA ARG A 92 12.61 -0.94 -9.89
C ARG A 92 12.52 0.56 -10.15
N LEU A 93 12.42 0.97 -11.40
CA LEU A 93 12.26 2.39 -11.73
C LEU A 93 10.90 2.91 -11.24
N GLY A 94 9.84 2.15 -11.40
CA GLY A 94 8.54 2.49 -10.84
C GLY A 94 8.61 2.62 -9.31
N LEU A 95 9.33 1.71 -8.64
CA LEU A 95 9.42 1.70 -7.18
C LEU A 95 10.21 2.91 -6.73
N TRP A 96 11.29 3.23 -7.43
CA TRP A 96 12.07 4.43 -7.21
C TRP A 96 11.20 5.69 -7.33
N TYR A 97 10.34 5.80 -8.35
CA TYR A 97 9.40 6.92 -8.46
C TYR A 97 8.45 6.99 -7.25
N ALA A 98 7.94 5.85 -6.79
CA ALA A 98 7.05 5.79 -5.63
C ALA A 98 7.77 6.11 -4.30
N GLU A 99 9.02 5.71 -4.13
CA GLU A 99 9.85 6.02 -2.96
C GLU A 99 10.23 7.50 -2.90
N HIS A 100 10.31 8.17 -4.05
CA HIS A 100 10.50 9.62 -4.18
C HIS A 100 9.15 10.35 -4.34
N SER A 101 8.14 9.89 -3.58
CA SER A 101 6.77 10.42 -3.64
C SER A 101 6.66 11.90 -3.31
N ASP A 102 7.61 12.43 -2.52
CA ASP A 102 7.69 13.85 -2.15
C ASP A 102 7.86 14.76 -3.36
N PHE A 103 8.52 14.28 -4.42
CA PHE A 103 8.57 14.93 -5.73
C PHE A 103 7.51 14.36 -6.68
N THR A 104 7.49 13.03 -6.87
CA THR A 104 6.69 12.38 -7.92
C THR A 104 5.20 12.68 -7.77
N PHE A 105 4.63 12.56 -6.56
CA PHE A 105 3.19 12.74 -6.34
C PHE A 105 2.75 14.21 -6.32
N GLN A 106 3.68 15.16 -6.44
CA GLN A 106 3.33 16.55 -6.77
C GLN A 106 2.89 16.68 -8.24
N HIS A 107 3.27 15.73 -9.10
CA HIS A 107 3.06 15.78 -10.54
C HIS A 107 2.07 14.74 -11.07
N VAL A 108 1.88 13.61 -10.36
CA VAL A 108 1.01 12.50 -10.78
C VAL A 108 0.12 11.99 -9.65
N TYR A 109 -0.85 11.13 -9.98
CA TYR A 109 -1.86 10.65 -9.04
C TYR A 109 -1.50 9.29 -8.44
N GLY A 110 -0.52 9.30 -7.54
CA GLY A 110 -0.14 8.11 -6.78
C GLY A 110 0.66 7.10 -7.59
N ASP A 111 0.57 5.83 -7.19
CA ASP A 111 1.46 4.77 -7.66
C ASP A 111 1.12 4.24 -9.05
N LYS A 112 -0.11 4.44 -9.55
CA LYS A 112 -0.51 3.97 -10.88
C LYS A 112 0.34 4.60 -11.99
N GLU A 113 0.64 5.90 -11.90
CA GLU A 113 1.50 6.56 -12.86
C GLU A 113 2.97 6.17 -12.69
N CYS A 114 3.41 5.68 -11.53
CA CYS A 114 4.78 5.19 -11.37
C CYS A 114 5.07 4.01 -12.32
N PHE A 115 4.12 3.09 -12.50
CA PHE A 115 4.24 2.04 -13.53
C PHE A 115 4.28 2.64 -14.93
N HIS A 116 3.34 3.53 -15.23
CA HIS A 116 3.21 4.11 -16.57
C HIS A 116 4.46 4.88 -17.00
N LEU A 117 4.95 5.77 -16.12
CA LEU A 117 6.17 6.53 -16.33
C LEU A 117 7.39 5.62 -16.49
N ALA A 118 7.53 4.57 -15.67
CA ALA A 118 8.67 3.67 -15.74
C ALA A 118 8.74 2.90 -17.06
N TRP A 119 7.62 2.34 -17.51
CA TRP A 119 7.55 1.63 -18.79
C TRP A 119 7.86 2.55 -19.96
N ARG A 120 7.29 3.77 -19.98
CA ARG A 120 7.56 4.74 -21.05
C ARG A 120 8.99 5.26 -21.00
N LYS A 121 9.54 5.54 -19.81
CA LYS A 121 10.93 6.02 -19.65
C LYS A 121 11.96 5.02 -20.15
N LEU A 122 11.68 3.73 -20.02
CA LEU A 122 12.55 2.65 -20.48
C LEU A 122 12.23 2.16 -21.90
N ASN A 123 11.26 2.79 -22.57
CA ASN A 123 10.74 2.40 -23.87
C ASN A 123 10.33 0.92 -23.92
N SER A 124 9.71 0.44 -22.85
CA SER A 124 9.28 -0.94 -22.69
C SER A 124 7.84 -1.10 -23.17
N GLU A 125 7.60 -2.12 -23.99
CA GLU A 125 6.24 -2.48 -24.41
C GLU A 125 5.49 -3.20 -23.28
N TYR A 126 4.17 -3.13 -23.34
CA TYR A 126 3.25 -3.80 -22.43
C TYR A 126 1.99 -4.21 -23.17
N ALA A 127 1.32 -5.25 -22.68
CA ALA A 127 0.00 -5.62 -23.18
C ALA A 127 -1.10 -4.82 -22.46
N MET A 128 -2.17 -4.48 -23.19
CA MET A 128 -3.35 -3.83 -22.63
C MET A 128 -4.62 -4.18 -23.44
N PRO A 129 -5.72 -4.61 -22.81
CA PRO A 129 -6.98 -4.85 -23.51
C PRO A 129 -7.50 -3.62 -24.26
N LYS A 130 -8.09 -3.83 -25.44
CA LYS A 130 -8.58 -2.72 -26.29
C LYS A 130 -9.78 -2.00 -25.68
N ALA A 131 -10.69 -2.74 -25.04
CA ALA A 131 -11.85 -2.16 -24.38
C ALA A 131 -11.41 -1.24 -23.23
N GLY A 132 -11.96 -0.02 -23.17
CA GLY A 132 -11.77 0.89 -22.04
C GLY A 132 -12.59 0.47 -20.81
N PRO A 133 -12.37 1.12 -19.65
CA PRO A 133 -13.14 0.82 -18.45
C PRO A 133 -14.62 1.20 -18.59
N GLY A 134 -15.50 0.33 -18.09
CA GLY A 134 -16.92 0.62 -17.85
C GLY A 134 -17.15 1.07 -16.40
N TRP A 135 -18.32 1.64 -16.11
CA TRP A 135 -18.72 2.04 -14.76
C TRP A 135 -20.00 1.35 -14.33
N ASN A 136 -20.03 0.83 -13.11
CA ASN A 136 -21.23 0.31 -12.48
C ASN A 136 -21.37 0.83 -11.05
N THR A 137 -22.18 1.87 -10.88
CA THR A 137 -22.50 2.59 -9.62
C THR A 137 -21.30 3.17 -8.86
N HIS A 138 -20.42 2.32 -8.33
CA HIS A 138 -19.22 2.67 -7.56
C HIS A 138 -18.02 1.77 -7.89
N THR A 139 -18.11 1.05 -9.02
CA THR A 139 -17.18 -0.01 -9.41
C THR A 139 -16.72 0.22 -10.84
N ILE A 140 -15.41 0.20 -11.04
CA ILE A 140 -14.80 0.14 -12.36
C ILE A 140 -14.94 -1.29 -12.88
N VAL A 141 -15.45 -1.43 -14.10
CA VAL A 141 -15.62 -2.72 -14.78
C VAL A 141 -14.59 -2.80 -15.90
N GLN A 142 -13.74 -3.82 -15.86
CA GLN A 142 -12.63 -3.97 -16.80
C GLN A 142 -12.67 -5.32 -17.50
N TYR A 143 -12.16 -5.32 -18.72
CA TYR A 143 -12.35 -6.38 -19.69
C TYR A 143 -11.05 -7.11 -19.99
N ASP A 144 -11.15 -8.37 -20.41
CA ASP A 144 -10.03 -9.11 -20.97
C ASP A 144 -9.80 -8.79 -22.48
N PHE A 145 -8.81 -9.45 -23.10
CA PHE A 145 -8.52 -9.30 -24.53
C PHE A 145 -9.64 -9.77 -25.47
N ARG A 146 -10.61 -10.54 -24.95
CA ARG A 146 -11.79 -11.03 -25.69
C ARG A 146 -12.99 -10.08 -25.54
N GLY A 147 -12.85 -9.00 -24.75
CA GLY A 147 -13.93 -8.06 -24.46
C GLY A 147 -14.93 -8.58 -23.43
N GLN A 148 -14.57 -9.60 -22.65
CA GLN A 148 -15.40 -10.11 -21.55
C GLN A 148 -15.03 -9.38 -20.26
N ILE A 149 -16.02 -9.06 -19.43
CA ILE A 149 -15.76 -8.48 -18.10
C ILE A 149 -14.97 -9.50 -17.29
N LEU A 150 -13.82 -9.08 -16.77
CA LEU A 150 -12.93 -9.90 -15.94
C LEU A 150 -12.78 -9.33 -14.53
N PHE A 151 -12.62 -8.01 -14.40
CA PHE A 151 -12.36 -7.33 -13.13
C PHE A 151 -13.46 -6.35 -12.76
N GLN A 152 -13.74 -6.28 -11.46
CA GLN A 152 -14.73 -5.43 -10.83
C GLN A 152 -14.09 -4.73 -9.64
N HIS A 153 -13.46 -3.57 -9.89
CA HIS A 153 -12.72 -2.80 -8.91
C HIS A 153 -13.63 -1.80 -8.20
N ARG A 154 -14.02 -2.13 -6.96
CA ARG A 154 -15.03 -1.43 -6.14
C ARG A 154 -14.49 -0.17 -5.45
N CYS A 155 -13.80 0.68 -6.22
CA CYS A 155 -12.96 1.77 -5.71
C CYS A 155 -13.72 2.89 -4.97
N GLN A 156 -15.02 3.09 -5.22
CA GLN A 156 -15.86 4.11 -4.54
C GLN A 156 -16.80 3.55 -3.45
N ASP A 157 -16.72 2.25 -3.15
CA ASP A 157 -17.43 1.61 -2.03
C ASP A 157 -16.62 0.46 -1.46
N LYS A 158 -15.36 0.75 -1.09
CA LYS A 158 -14.40 -0.22 -0.57
C LYS A 158 -14.99 -1.05 0.56
N TRP A 159 -14.64 -2.33 0.60
CA TRP A 159 -15.17 -3.27 1.61
C TRP A 159 -14.88 -2.79 3.04
N ARG A 160 -15.90 -2.82 3.88
CA ARG A 160 -15.82 -2.43 5.30
C ARG A 160 -16.72 -3.31 6.15
N LEU A 161 -16.28 -3.60 7.38
CA LEU A 161 -17.07 -4.43 8.30
C LEU A 161 -18.43 -3.79 8.67
N GLY A 162 -18.53 -2.46 8.60
CA GLY A 162 -19.76 -1.72 8.87
C GLY A 162 -20.84 -1.82 7.78
N GLY A 163 -20.61 -2.61 6.74
CA GLY A 163 -21.56 -2.86 5.65
C GLY A 163 -21.36 -1.96 4.42
N ASN A 164 -21.69 -2.51 3.26
CA ASN A 164 -21.49 -1.91 1.93
C ASN A 164 -22.81 -1.83 1.15
N ARG A 165 -22.85 -1.00 0.10
CA ARG A 165 -24.05 -0.79 -0.73
C ARG A 165 -24.17 -1.87 -1.81
N ARG A 166 -25.26 -2.62 -1.89
CA ARG A 166 -25.43 -3.59 -2.99
C ARG A 166 -25.54 -2.90 -4.37
N VAL A 167 -25.02 -3.56 -5.42
CA VAL A 167 -25.13 -3.14 -6.82
C VAL A 167 -26.06 -4.09 -7.61
N ASP A 168 -26.26 -5.31 -7.12
CA ASP A 168 -27.13 -6.39 -7.63
C ASP A 168 -26.83 -6.86 -9.07
N SER A 169 -25.81 -6.27 -9.71
CA SER A 169 -25.39 -6.58 -11.08
C SER A 169 -23.91 -6.94 -11.19
N LEU A 170 -23.18 -6.94 -10.08
CA LEU A 170 -21.80 -7.39 -10.03
C LEU A 170 -21.74 -8.91 -9.87
N ALA A 171 -20.86 -9.57 -10.64
CA ALA A 171 -20.63 -10.99 -10.46
C ALA A 171 -19.99 -11.26 -9.10
N ASN A 172 -20.36 -12.38 -8.47
CA ASN A 172 -19.84 -12.81 -7.17
C ASN A 172 -20.09 -11.83 -6.01
N GLU A 173 -21.02 -10.87 -6.14
CA GLU A 173 -21.27 -9.88 -5.09
C GLU A 173 -21.71 -10.53 -3.76
N ASP A 174 -22.61 -11.51 -3.81
CA ASP A 174 -23.05 -12.24 -2.62
C ASP A 174 -21.89 -12.95 -1.92
N LEU A 175 -21.01 -13.60 -2.68
CA LEU A 175 -19.80 -14.24 -2.16
C LEU A 175 -18.89 -13.21 -1.47
N CYS A 176 -18.69 -12.03 -2.05
CA CYS A 176 -17.90 -10.98 -1.42
C CYS A 176 -18.52 -10.51 -0.10
N PHE A 177 -19.84 -10.32 -0.04
CA PHE A 177 -20.53 -9.99 1.22
C PHE A 177 -20.39 -11.10 2.27
N GLU A 178 -20.47 -12.37 1.86
CA GLU A 178 -20.24 -13.52 2.74
C GLU A 178 -18.81 -13.53 3.31
N LEU A 179 -17.80 -13.28 2.48
CA LEU A 179 -16.39 -13.19 2.89
C LEU A 179 -16.14 -12.03 3.86
N VAL A 180 -16.73 -10.85 3.64
CA VAL A 180 -16.63 -9.73 4.57
C VAL A 180 -17.31 -10.06 5.90
N ALA A 181 -18.47 -10.73 5.87
CA ALA A 181 -19.15 -11.17 7.08
C ALA A 181 -18.36 -12.26 7.83
N GLU A 182 -17.69 -13.16 7.12
CA GLU A 182 -16.77 -14.14 7.71
C GLU A 182 -15.58 -13.45 8.36
N LEU A 183 -14.93 -12.51 7.66
CA LEU A 183 -13.85 -11.70 8.22
C LEU A 183 -14.32 -10.95 9.47
N ALA A 184 -15.52 -10.38 9.47
CA ALA A 184 -16.08 -9.70 10.65
C ALA A 184 -16.25 -10.62 11.87
N ARG A 185 -16.57 -11.92 11.64
CA ARG A 185 -16.72 -12.91 12.72
C ARG A 185 -15.37 -13.39 13.26
N ASN A 186 -14.37 -13.49 12.39
CA ASN A 186 -13.07 -14.10 12.71
C ASN A 186 -12.01 -13.08 13.12
N TRP A 187 -12.11 -11.83 12.65
CA TRP A 187 -11.13 -10.81 12.96
C TRP A 187 -11.35 -10.29 14.38
N SER A 188 -10.29 -10.35 15.20
CA SER A 188 -10.29 -9.89 16.60
C SER A 188 -10.47 -8.37 16.76
N GLY A 189 -10.52 -7.61 15.65
CA GLY A 189 -10.52 -6.15 15.66
C GLY A 189 -9.22 -5.53 16.20
N THR A 190 -8.24 -6.37 16.51
CA THR A 190 -6.97 -5.96 17.10
C THR A 190 -5.91 -6.05 16.03
N LEU A 191 -5.21 -4.95 15.79
CA LEU A 191 -3.99 -4.99 14.98
C LEU A 191 -2.96 -5.85 15.67
N TRP A 192 -2.15 -6.50 14.83
CA TRP A 192 -1.10 -7.45 15.20
C TRP A 192 -0.49 -7.15 16.57
N GLN A 193 -0.54 -8.14 17.46
CA GLN A 193 0.17 -8.13 18.73
C GLN A 193 1.26 -9.20 18.66
N ASN A 194 2.45 -8.90 19.18
CA ASN A 194 3.49 -9.90 19.36
C ASN A 194 3.07 -10.93 20.43
N GLU A 195 2.19 -11.88 20.13
CA GLU A 195 1.65 -12.84 21.10
C GLU A 195 2.69 -13.86 21.57
N GLN A 196 3.77 -14.03 20.81
CA GLN A 196 4.86 -14.96 21.10
C GLN A 196 6.22 -14.25 20.99
N PRO A 197 6.51 -13.30 21.90
CA PRO A 197 7.77 -12.59 21.85
C PRO A 197 8.94 -13.56 22.03
N THR A 198 10.03 -13.32 21.31
CA THR A 198 11.29 -14.04 21.55
C THR A 198 11.78 -13.75 22.97
N THR A 199 12.69 -14.58 23.51
CA THR A 199 13.26 -14.35 24.85
C THR A 199 13.93 -12.98 24.98
N SER A 200 14.55 -12.49 23.90
CA SER A 200 15.15 -11.16 23.83
C SER A 200 14.08 -10.07 23.95
N GLU A 201 13.00 -10.17 23.16
CA GLU A 201 11.88 -9.22 23.21
C GLU A 201 11.19 -9.22 24.56
N GLN A 202 10.95 -10.39 25.14
CA GLN A 202 10.31 -10.52 26.46
C GLN A 202 11.15 -9.82 27.54
N THR A 203 12.48 -9.96 27.49
CA THR A 203 13.39 -9.29 28.44
C THR A 203 13.23 -7.77 28.39
N ILE A 204 13.13 -7.20 27.20
CA ILE A 204 12.95 -5.75 27.01
C ILE A 204 11.54 -5.34 27.44
N ILE A 205 10.51 -6.10 27.08
CA ILE A 205 9.13 -5.87 27.51
C ILE A 205 9.07 -5.79 29.04
N ASP A 206 9.67 -6.74 29.75
CA ASP A 206 9.68 -6.79 31.21
C ASP A 206 10.40 -5.58 31.84
N GLN A 207 11.43 -5.04 31.18
CA GLN A 207 12.12 -3.80 31.62
C GLN A 207 11.28 -2.54 31.44
N LEU A 208 10.44 -2.51 30.40
CA LEU A 208 9.61 -1.34 30.06
C LEU A 208 8.28 -1.33 30.82
N ILE A 209 7.74 -2.50 31.20
CA ILE A 209 6.45 -2.61 31.91
C ILE A 209 6.51 -1.86 33.24
N GLY A 210 5.52 -0.99 33.43
CA GLY A 210 5.33 -0.22 34.66
C GLY A 210 6.18 1.06 34.72
N SER A 211 7.18 1.20 33.84
CA SER A 211 8.05 2.37 33.75
C SER A 211 7.32 3.59 33.19
N ARG A 212 7.71 4.77 33.66
CA ARG A 212 7.25 6.06 33.14
C ARG A 212 8.31 6.64 32.21
N PHE A 213 7.85 7.29 31.16
CA PHE A 213 8.71 7.93 30.18
C PHE A 213 8.23 9.34 29.90
N LEU A 214 9.14 10.27 29.69
CA LEU A 214 8.86 11.52 29.03
C LEU A 214 8.79 11.25 27.53
N TYR A 215 7.58 11.29 26.97
CA TYR A 215 7.37 11.28 25.53
C TYR A 215 7.45 12.70 25.00
N ARG A 216 8.41 12.96 24.11
CA ARG A 216 8.68 14.28 23.53
C ARG A 216 8.52 14.21 22.02
N ARG A 217 7.63 15.05 21.50
CA ARG A 217 7.56 15.40 20.08
C ARG A 217 8.47 16.61 19.87
N VAL A 218 9.67 16.38 19.34
CA VAL A 218 10.75 17.38 19.34
C VAL A 218 10.32 18.64 18.60
N GLY A 219 10.31 19.77 19.31
CA GLY A 219 9.87 21.07 18.77
C GLY A 219 8.38 21.36 18.89
N TYR A 220 7.59 20.47 19.50
CA TYR A 220 6.13 20.60 19.62
C TYR A 220 5.66 20.59 21.07
N ASP A 221 5.67 19.41 21.71
CA ASP A 221 5.25 19.24 23.11
C ASP A 221 5.92 18.01 23.74
N GLU A 222 5.70 17.86 25.05
CA GLU A 222 6.13 16.69 25.81
C GLU A 222 5.14 16.36 26.92
N ARG A 223 5.05 15.07 27.26
CA ARG A 223 4.22 14.58 28.38
C ARG A 223 4.72 13.26 28.92
N THR A 224 4.41 12.99 30.18
CA THR A 224 4.68 11.67 30.77
C THR A 224 3.71 10.64 30.24
N VAL A 225 4.24 9.48 29.83
CA VAL A 225 3.48 8.29 29.45
C VAL A 225 3.91 7.09 30.30
N LYS A 226 2.98 6.17 30.57
CA LYS A 226 3.27 4.94 31.31
C LYS A 226 2.93 3.71 30.47
N LEU A 227 3.89 2.82 30.31
CA LEU A 227 3.74 1.58 29.55
C LEU A 227 3.22 0.47 30.48
N SER A 228 2.02 -0.04 30.25
CA SER A 228 1.41 -1.08 31.12
C SER A 228 1.61 -2.50 30.59
N HIS A 229 1.42 -3.49 31.47
CA HIS A 229 1.62 -4.91 31.18
C HIS A 229 0.75 -5.46 30.03
N ASN A 230 -0.42 -4.86 29.81
CA ASN A 230 -1.35 -5.23 28.74
C ASN A 230 -1.06 -4.49 27.42
N ARG A 231 0.15 -3.92 27.27
CA ARG A 231 0.60 -3.23 26.06
C ARG A 231 -0.19 -1.96 25.70
N ILE A 232 -0.85 -1.39 26.71
CA ILE A 232 -1.54 -0.11 26.62
C ILE A 232 -0.63 0.98 27.20
N ILE A 233 -0.80 2.21 26.72
CA ILE A 233 -0.27 3.39 27.38
C ILE A 233 -1.31 3.81 28.44
N SER A 234 -1.05 3.51 29.71
CA SER A 234 -2.05 3.67 30.78
C SER A 234 -2.14 5.09 31.36
N GLU A 235 -1.08 5.88 31.20
CA GLU A 235 -0.97 7.27 31.63
C GLU A 235 -0.47 8.09 30.44
N GLY A 236 -0.97 9.32 30.24
CA GLY A 236 -0.54 10.19 29.13
C GLY A 236 -0.94 9.72 27.72
N SER A 237 -1.86 8.75 27.61
CA SER A 237 -2.33 8.26 26.31
C SER A 237 -3.16 9.31 25.58
N ALA A 238 -2.90 9.46 24.28
CA ALA A 238 -3.70 10.29 23.37
C ALA A 238 -4.10 9.46 22.13
N GLU A 239 -4.86 10.06 21.21
CA GLU A 239 -5.40 9.37 20.02
C GLU A 239 -4.32 8.64 19.21
N CYS A 240 -3.14 9.27 19.09
CA CYS A 240 -2.00 8.73 18.36
C CYS A 240 -1.21 7.67 19.16
N GLU A 241 -1.28 7.68 20.49
CA GLU A 241 -0.45 6.86 21.37
C GLU A 241 -1.33 6.09 22.35
N ARG A 242 -1.82 4.94 21.87
CA ARG A 242 -2.73 4.04 22.61
C ARG A 242 -2.03 2.77 23.05
N LEU A 243 -1.22 2.19 22.18
CA LEU A 243 -0.61 0.87 22.35
C LEU A 243 0.91 0.96 22.19
N TRP A 244 1.62 -0.02 22.75
CA TRP A 244 3.06 -0.17 22.57
C TRP A 244 3.46 -1.65 22.41
N HIS A 245 4.52 -1.92 21.64
CA HIS A 245 5.07 -3.27 21.49
C HIS A 245 6.56 -3.27 21.14
N ILE A 246 7.25 -4.38 21.42
CA ILE A 246 8.66 -4.60 21.10
C ILE A 246 8.79 -5.75 20.11
N ASN A 247 9.54 -5.50 19.02
CA ASN A 247 9.91 -6.48 18.02
C ASN A 247 11.39 -6.35 17.66
N HIS A 248 12.04 -7.40 17.14
CA HIS A 248 13.30 -7.25 16.43
C HIS A 248 13.07 -7.01 14.93
N VAL A 249 13.65 -5.93 14.42
CA VAL A 249 13.73 -5.61 13.00
C VAL A 249 15.20 -5.54 12.65
N ASP A 250 15.66 -6.35 11.68
CA ASP A 250 17.07 -6.46 11.30
C ASP A 250 18.00 -6.76 12.51
N GLU A 251 17.59 -7.70 13.37
CA GLU A 251 18.30 -8.10 14.59
C GLU A 251 18.45 -6.97 15.65
N GLN A 252 17.72 -5.87 15.51
CA GLN A 252 17.71 -4.76 16.47
C GLN A 252 16.35 -4.59 17.12
N PRO A 253 16.27 -4.35 18.44
CA PRO A 253 15.00 -4.13 19.11
C PRO A 253 14.40 -2.78 18.70
N GLU A 254 13.11 -2.81 18.38
CA GLU A 254 12.32 -1.67 17.97
C GLU A 254 11.06 -1.57 18.83
N LEU A 255 10.91 -0.44 19.51
CA LEU A 255 9.72 -0.07 20.26
C LEU A 255 8.77 0.68 19.33
N THR A 256 7.59 0.11 19.12
CA THR A 256 6.57 0.75 18.30
C THR A 256 5.45 1.28 19.19
N ILE A 257 5.15 2.57 19.04
CA ILE A 257 3.97 3.21 19.64
C ILE A 257 2.90 3.30 18.55
N SER A 258 1.67 2.91 18.87
CA SER A 258 0.59 2.77 17.90
C SER A 258 -0.72 3.40 18.36
N ARG A 259 -1.56 3.72 17.38
CA ARG A 259 -3.01 3.88 17.56
C ARG A 259 -3.65 2.50 17.68
N LEU A 260 -4.98 2.47 17.72
CA LEU A 260 -5.72 1.21 17.61
C LEU A 260 -5.71 0.65 16.19
N ASP A 261 -5.45 1.49 15.17
CA ASP A 261 -5.65 1.19 13.74
C ASP A 261 -4.38 1.32 12.87
N ARG A 262 -3.24 1.77 13.42
CA ARG A 262 -1.92 1.78 12.74
C ARG A 262 -0.77 2.14 13.68
N PRO A 263 0.50 1.82 13.32
CA PRO A 263 1.67 2.34 14.02
C PRO A 263 1.77 3.87 13.88
N THR A 264 2.21 4.54 14.94
CA THR A 264 2.45 5.99 14.97
C THR A 264 3.93 6.31 14.82
N CYS A 265 4.80 5.61 15.54
CA CYS A 265 6.25 5.70 15.37
C CYS A 265 6.95 4.38 15.72
N HIS A 266 8.11 4.19 15.10
CA HIS A 266 9.07 3.13 15.40
C HIS A 266 10.30 3.79 16.06
N LEU A 267 10.67 3.32 17.24
CA LEU A 267 11.73 3.89 18.06
C LEU A 267 12.82 2.86 18.32
N ARG A 268 14.08 3.26 18.28
CA ARG A 268 15.23 2.43 18.64
C ARG A 268 15.96 3.03 19.83
N CYS A 269 16.42 2.18 20.74
CA CYS A 269 17.18 2.61 21.90
C CYS A 269 18.59 3.02 21.47
N ASP A 270 18.97 4.24 21.81
CA ASP A 270 20.31 4.77 21.55
C ASP A 270 21.24 4.47 22.74
N GLN A 271 22.54 4.77 22.60
CA GLN A 271 23.56 4.45 23.62
C GLN A 271 23.33 5.17 24.96
N ASP A 272 22.59 6.28 24.96
CA ASP A 272 22.20 7.04 26.15
C ASP A 272 20.92 6.51 26.82
N GLY A 273 20.35 5.40 26.31
CA GLY A 273 19.14 4.78 26.85
C GLY A 273 17.83 5.45 26.42
N VAL A 274 17.90 6.47 25.56
CA VAL A 274 16.72 7.14 25.01
C VAL A 274 16.25 6.42 23.76
N TRP A 275 14.95 6.19 23.65
CA TRP A 275 14.37 5.63 22.44
C TRP A 275 14.04 6.76 21.46
N ARG A 276 14.61 6.69 20.25
CA ARG A 276 14.46 7.73 19.22
C ARG A 276 13.91 7.19 17.91
N GLY A 277 13.15 8.02 17.22
CA GLY A 277 12.60 7.75 15.89
C GLY A 277 11.79 8.94 15.39
N SER A 278 10.83 8.69 14.51
CA SER A 278 9.93 9.74 14.01
C SER A 278 8.51 9.20 13.82
N TRP A 279 7.53 10.11 13.79
CA TRP A 279 6.19 9.75 13.32
C TRP A 279 6.24 9.25 11.86
N LEU A 280 5.43 8.22 11.57
CA LEU A 280 5.37 7.59 10.25
C LEU A 280 4.47 8.37 9.28
N GLU A 281 3.40 8.95 9.81
CA GLU A 281 2.39 9.71 9.08
C GLU A 281 2.29 11.14 9.62
N HIS A 282 2.08 12.14 8.73
CA HIS A 282 1.91 13.57 9.02
C HIS A 282 2.98 14.23 9.91
N GLU A 283 3.58 15.34 9.45
CA GLU A 283 4.69 16.09 10.08
C GLU A 283 6.01 15.32 10.23
N ARG A 284 5.97 13.98 10.39
CA ARG A 284 7.14 13.09 10.51
C ARG A 284 8.18 13.62 11.51
N MET A 285 7.70 14.27 12.56
CA MET A 285 8.58 14.94 13.52
C MET A 285 9.42 13.91 14.29
N PRO A 286 10.63 14.26 14.73
CA PRO A 286 11.41 13.41 15.61
C PRO A 286 10.72 13.20 16.96
N ILE A 287 10.84 11.98 17.48
CA ILE A 287 10.28 11.53 18.75
C ILE A 287 11.42 11.05 19.65
N GLU A 288 11.37 11.48 20.91
CA GLU A 288 12.20 10.92 21.98
C GLU A 288 11.29 10.34 23.07
N LEU A 289 11.63 9.15 23.55
CA LEU A 289 11.00 8.54 24.71
C LEU A 289 12.08 8.25 25.76
N ILE A 290 12.08 9.06 26.82
CA ILE A 290 13.14 9.15 27.82
C ILE A 290 12.64 8.56 29.13
N LEU A 291 13.34 7.57 29.69
CA LEU A 291 12.95 6.96 30.97
C LEU A 291 12.94 8.01 32.10
N GLN A 292 11.87 8.04 32.88
CA GLN A 292 11.75 8.88 34.07
C GLN A 292 11.99 8.03 35.32
N GLU A 293 12.77 8.57 36.26
CA GLU A 293 12.98 7.99 37.59
C GLU A 293 11.71 8.00 38.46
#